data_AF-A0A645G649-F1
#
_entry.id   AF-A0A645G649-F1
#
_cell.length_a   1.000
_cell.length_b   1.000
_cell.length_c   1.000
_cell.angle_alpha   90.00
_cell.angle_beta   90.00
_cell.angle_gamma   90.00
#
_symmetry.space_group_name_H-M   'P 1'
#
loop_
_entity.id
_entity.type
_entity.pdbx_description
1 polymer ?
#
loop_
_entity_poly.entity_id
_entity_poly.type
_entity_poly.pdbx_seq_one_letter_code
_entity_poly.pdbx_strand_id
1 'polypeptide(L)'
;MINSSGDLRRALVWLFGGSTMVGWTPVLAMLPYALVGLLLLLSLGHSLNVMQFGDEQAMQLGVPVTRVRWLTVISSTLATAAAVSFAGIIGFVGLIVPHLIRLLWGGDYRRILPLSLLGGAILLLLTDAVARTAMAPQEIPIGIITSLMGAPFFLWLLRRSKSQNYW
;
A
#
# COMPACT_ATOMS: atom_id res chain seq x y z
N MET A 1 22.51 24.88 18.99
CA MET A 1 21.49 23.82 18.72
C MET A 1 20.13 24.36 18.28
N ILE A 2 19.92 25.69 18.11
CA ILE A 2 18.62 26.31 17.76
C ILE A 2 18.53 26.67 16.25
N ASN A 3 19.35 26.08 15.38
CA ASN A 3 19.30 26.28 13.91
C ASN A 3 18.81 25.02 13.17
N SER A 4 18.00 24.17 13.81
CA SER A 4 17.49 22.90 13.26
C SER A 4 16.16 23.02 12.50
N SER A 5 15.63 24.22 12.31
CA SER A 5 14.31 24.45 11.68
C SER A 5 14.23 23.83 10.28
N GLY A 6 15.32 23.87 9.50
CA GLY A 6 15.38 23.28 8.15
C GLY A 6 15.39 21.74 8.15
N ASP A 7 16.20 21.11 9.01
CA ASP A 7 16.31 19.66 9.10
C ASP A 7 15.04 19.02 9.66
N LEU A 8 14.47 19.64 10.70
CA LEU A 8 13.20 19.23 11.27
C LEU A 8 12.08 19.34 10.22
N ARG A 9 12.02 20.45 9.47
CA ARG A 9 11.04 20.62 8.39
C ARG A 9 11.19 19.55 7.32
N ARG A 10 12.43 19.21 6.90
CA ARG A 10 12.68 18.15 5.93
C ARG A 10 12.23 16.78 6.43
N ALA A 11 12.53 16.45 7.70
CA ALA A 11 12.08 15.21 8.32
C ALA A 11 10.55 15.13 8.40
N LEU A 12 9.88 16.23 8.78
CA LEU A 12 8.42 16.31 8.85
C LEU A 12 7.77 16.15 7.46
N VAL A 13 8.32 16.78 6.42
CA VAL A 13 7.81 16.62 5.04
C VAL A 13 7.94 15.18 4.57
N TRP A 14 9.06 14.51 4.85
CA TRP A 14 9.24 13.10 4.52
C TRP A 14 8.26 12.20 5.28
N LEU A 15 8.04 12.47 6.58
CA LEU A 15 7.06 11.76 7.41
C LEU A 15 5.62 11.93 6.94
N PHE A 16 5.26 13.06 6.34
CA PHE A 16 3.92 13.29 5.78
C PHE A 16 3.74 12.79 4.33
N GLY A 17 4.71 12.06 3.80
CA GLY A 17 4.61 11.48 2.46
C GLY A 17 4.79 12.53 1.36
N GLY A 18 5.91 13.24 1.41
CA GLY A 18 6.38 14.12 0.35
C GLY A 18 7.76 13.68 -0.14
N SER A 19 7.90 13.47 -1.46
CA SER A 19 9.20 13.24 -2.08
C SER A 19 9.93 14.58 -2.26
N THR A 20 11.08 14.73 -1.61
CA THR A 20 12.06 15.78 -1.92
C THR A 20 13.05 15.35 -3.00
N MET A 21 12.99 14.08 -3.42
CA MET A 21 13.89 13.50 -4.41
C MET A 21 13.30 13.61 -5.81
N VAL A 22 13.90 14.45 -6.64
CA VAL A 22 13.49 14.68 -8.03
C VAL A 22 14.49 14.00 -8.97
N GLY A 23 13.98 13.31 -9.99
CA GLY A 23 14.78 12.74 -11.09
C GLY A 23 14.72 11.22 -11.19
N TRP A 24 15.41 10.68 -12.20
CA TRP A 24 15.38 9.26 -12.55
C TRP A 24 16.30 8.38 -11.70
N THR A 25 17.41 8.92 -11.20
CA THR A 25 18.38 8.17 -10.39
C THR A 25 17.75 7.45 -9.19
N PRO A 26 16.96 8.13 -8.32
CA PRO A 26 16.36 7.44 -7.18
C PRO A 26 15.24 6.47 -7.58
N VAL A 27 14.54 6.72 -8.70
CA VAL A 27 13.57 5.78 -9.27
C VAL A 27 14.27 4.50 -9.71
N LEU A 28 15.34 4.61 -10.50
CA LEU A 28 16.13 3.48 -10.96
C LEU A 28 16.77 2.71 -9.79
N ALA A 29 17.14 3.39 -8.71
CA ALA A 29 17.67 2.75 -7.50
C ALA A 29 16.61 1.93 -6.74
N MET A 30 15.37 2.43 -6.64
CA MET A 30 14.27 1.74 -5.97
C MET A 30 13.71 0.56 -6.79
N LEU A 31 13.62 0.74 -8.11
CA LEU A 31 12.93 -0.14 -9.04
C LEU A 31 13.29 -1.64 -8.94
N PRO A 32 14.56 -2.07 -8.84
CA PRO A 32 14.88 -3.50 -8.74
C PRO A 32 14.28 -4.15 -7.48
N TYR A 33 14.32 -3.46 -6.34
CA TYR A 33 13.75 -3.95 -5.08
C TYR A 33 12.23 -4.04 -5.16
N ALA A 34 11.58 -3.02 -5.73
CA ALA A 34 10.14 -3.01 -5.94
C ALA A 34 9.71 -4.13 -6.90
N LEU A 35 10.40 -4.33 -8.03
CA LEU A 35 10.09 -5.39 -8.98
C LEU A 35 10.21 -6.78 -8.35
N VAL A 36 11.29 -7.06 -7.62
CA VAL A 36 11.46 -8.36 -6.96
C VAL A 36 10.33 -8.61 -5.96
N GLY A 37 10.03 -7.65 -5.09
CA GLY A 37 8.94 -7.78 -4.11
C GLY A 37 7.58 -7.97 -4.78
N LEU A 38 7.27 -7.20 -5.83
CA LEU A 38 6.00 -7.28 -6.54
C LEU A 38 5.84 -8.59 -7.32
N LEU A 39 6.86 -9.04 -8.05
CA LEU A 39 6.79 -10.28 -8.82
C LEU A 39 6.61 -11.49 -7.90
N LEU A 40 7.33 -11.52 -6.77
CA LEU A 40 7.14 -12.56 -5.76
C LEU A 40 5.72 -12.54 -5.22
N LEU A 41 5.17 -11.37 -4.82
CA LEU A 41 3.80 -11.27 -4.34
C LEU A 41 2.78 -11.74 -5.38
N LEU A 42 2.90 -11.30 -6.63
CA LEU A 42 1.99 -11.68 -7.71
C LEU A 42 2.00 -13.20 -7.96
N SER A 43 3.15 -13.86 -7.78
CA SER A 43 3.25 -15.33 -7.91
C SER A 43 2.54 -16.10 -6.79
N LEU A 44 2.34 -15.49 -5.62
CA LEU A 44 1.75 -16.14 -4.44
C LEU A 44 0.21 -16.14 -4.42
N GLY A 45 -0.46 -15.51 -5.40
CA GLY A 45 -1.92 -15.34 -5.40
C GLY A 45 -2.71 -16.63 -5.24
N HIS A 46 -2.27 -17.74 -5.85
CA HIS A 46 -2.93 -19.04 -5.65
C HIS A 46 -2.76 -19.59 -4.24
N SER A 47 -1.53 -19.60 -3.73
CA SER A 47 -1.23 -20.10 -2.39
C SER A 47 -1.96 -19.30 -1.31
N LEU A 48 -2.05 -17.97 -1.50
CA LEU A 48 -2.83 -17.09 -0.63
C LEU A 48 -4.33 -17.41 -0.67
N ASN A 49 -4.88 -17.77 -1.82
CA ASN A 49 -6.27 -18.24 -1.89
C ASN A 49 -6.49 -19.52 -1.08
N VAL A 50 -5.57 -20.49 -1.21
CA VAL A 50 -5.68 -21.76 -0.50
C VAL A 50 -5.55 -21.56 1.02
N MET A 51 -4.67 -20.64 1.45
CA MET A 51 -4.54 -20.28 2.86
C MET A 51 -5.80 -19.63 3.46
N GLN A 52 -6.76 -19.16 2.65
CA GLN A 52 -8.04 -18.64 3.17
C GLN A 52 -8.92 -19.73 3.81
N PHE A 53 -8.70 -21.01 3.49
CA PHE A 53 -9.45 -22.13 4.06
C PHE A 53 -8.95 -22.57 5.44
N GLY A 54 -7.83 -22.01 5.91
CA GLY A 54 -7.16 -22.42 7.15
C GLY A 54 -5.82 -23.10 6.88
N ASP A 55 -4.94 -23.06 7.88
CA ASP A 55 -3.57 -23.61 7.76
C ASP A 55 -3.60 -25.13 7.56
N GLU A 56 -4.46 -25.86 8.27
CA GLU A 56 -4.56 -27.32 8.17
C GLU A 56 -5.04 -27.77 6.79
N GLN A 57 -6.11 -27.13 6.28
CA GLN A 57 -6.66 -27.42 4.97
C GLN A 57 -5.66 -27.06 3.86
N ALA A 58 -4.95 -25.94 4.00
CA ALA A 58 -3.92 -25.55 3.05
C ALA A 58 -2.74 -26.54 3.02
N MET A 59 -2.32 -27.05 4.17
CA MET A 59 -1.30 -28.10 4.26
C MET A 59 -1.76 -29.41 3.59
N GLN A 60 -3.02 -29.81 3.80
CA GLN A 60 -3.61 -31.00 3.15
C GLN A 60 -3.67 -30.86 1.62
N LEU A 61 -3.87 -29.63 1.12
CA LEU A 61 -3.83 -29.29 -0.30
C LEU A 61 -2.41 -29.12 -0.86
N GLY A 62 -1.37 -29.44 -0.07
CA GLY A 62 0.03 -29.44 -0.51
C GLY A 62 0.71 -28.07 -0.49
N VAL A 63 0.07 -27.03 0.07
CA VAL A 63 0.68 -25.71 0.19
C VAL A 63 1.64 -25.70 1.39
N PRO A 64 2.92 -25.33 1.20
CA PRO A 64 3.86 -25.21 2.31
C PRO A 64 3.60 -23.90 3.08
N VAL A 65 2.59 -23.90 3.95
CA VAL A 65 2.04 -22.73 4.68
C VAL A 65 3.14 -21.86 5.28
N THR A 66 4.08 -22.44 6.02
CA THR A 66 5.18 -21.70 6.65
C THR A 66 6.06 -20.96 5.63
N ARG A 67 6.38 -21.60 4.49
CA ARG A 67 7.19 -20.98 3.44
C ARG A 67 6.43 -19.86 2.75
N VAL A 68 5.15 -20.08 2.41
CA VAL A 68 4.30 -19.07 1.77
C VAL A 68 4.13 -17.86 2.68
N ARG A 69 3.93 -18.07 3.98
CA ARG A 69 3.83 -17.00 4.98
C ARG A 69 5.10 -16.16 5.01
N TRP A 70 6.27 -16.78 5.13
CA TRP A 70 7.56 -16.08 5.11
C TRP A 70 7.81 -15.33 3.80
N LEU A 71 7.55 -15.97 2.65
CA LEU A 71 7.69 -15.32 1.35
C LEU A 71 6.76 -14.11 1.23
N THR A 72 5.52 -14.21 1.70
CA THR A 72 4.56 -13.10 1.70
C THR A 72 5.09 -11.94 2.52
N VAL A 73 5.52 -12.19 3.76
CA VAL A 73 6.04 -11.15 4.67
C VAL A 73 7.28 -10.49 4.10
N ILE A 74 8.25 -11.26 3.62
CA ILE A 74 9.51 -10.73 3.07
C ILE A 74 9.23 -9.90 1.81
N SER A 75 8.41 -10.42 0.89
CA SER A 75 8.12 -9.74 -0.37
C SER A 75 7.31 -8.46 -0.17
N SER A 76 6.30 -8.49 0.72
CA SER A 76 5.53 -7.29 1.07
C SER A 76 6.38 -6.25 1.79
N THR A 77 7.26 -6.68 2.69
CA THR A 77 8.17 -5.78 3.40
C THR A 77 9.16 -5.15 2.44
N LEU A 78 9.74 -5.92 1.52
CA LEU A 78 10.66 -5.41 0.52
C LEU A 78 10.01 -4.37 -0.40
N ALA A 79 8.82 -4.70 -0.95
CA ALA A 79 8.09 -3.77 -1.81
C ALA A 79 7.68 -2.49 -1.07
N THR A 80 7.22 -2.63 0.19
CA THR A 80 6.81 -1.49 1.02
C THR A 80 8.01 -0.63 1.42
N ALA A 81 9.12 -1.24 1.84
CA ALA A 81 10.33 -0.51 2.22
C ALA A 81 10.94 0.24 1.03
N ALA A 82 10.95 -0.38 -0.16
CA ALA A 82 11.35 0.30 -1.39
C ALA A 82 10.49 1.54 -1.65
N ALA A 83 9.15 1.40 -1.60
CA ALA A 83 8.24 2.53 -1.79
C ALA A 83 8.40 3.62 -0.73
N VAL A 84 8.45 3.27 0.56
CA VAL A 84 8.50 4.22 1.69
C VAL A 84 9.83 4.95 1.77
N SER A 85 10.96 4.27 1.50
CA SER A 85 12.28 4.91 1.50
C SER A 85 12.38 6.05 0.47
N PHE A 86 11.65 5.93 -0.65
CA PHE A 86 11.63 6.93 -1.70
C PHE A 86 10.52 7.98 -1.51
N ALA A 87 9.28 7.54 -1.29
CA ALA A 87 8.10 8.42 -1.28
C ALA A 87 7.76 8.99 0.11
N GLY A 88 8.39 8.49 1.17
CA GLY A 88 8.00 8.76 2.55
C GLY A 88 6.81 7.91 3.00
N ILE A 89 6.24 8.26 4.15
CA ILE A 89 5.15 7.48 4.74
C ILE A 89 3.82 7.89 4.11
N ILE A 90 3.15 6.96 3.45
CA ILE A 90 1.82 7.15 2.87
C ILE A 90 0.84 6.15 3.48
N GLY A 91 -0.16 6.67 4.20
CA GLY A 91 -1.19 5.87 4.84
C GLY A 91 -2.39 5.56 3.95
N PHE A 92 -3.22 4.63 4.43
CA PHE A 92 -4.56 4.28 3.93
C PHE A 92 -4.70 3.68 2.53
N VAL A 93 -3.79 3.92 1.58
CA VAL A 93 -3.89 3.36 0.22
C VAL A 93 -3.97 1.82 0.26
N GLY A 94 -3.11 1.19 1.06
CA GLY A 94 -3.12 -0.26 1.28
C GLY A 94 -4.35 -0.81 2.01
N LEU A 95 -5.19 0.06 2.57
CA LEU A 95 -6.50 -0.31 3.11
C LEU A 95 -7.59 -0.07 2.07
N ILE A 96 -7.68 1.14 1.52
CA ILE A 96 -8.76 1.55 0.61
C ILE A 96 -8.81 0.65 -0.63
N VAL A 97 -7.71 0.56 -1.35
CA VAL A 97 -7.65 -0.04 -2.68
C VAL A 97 -7.99 -1.53 -2.69
N PRO A 98 -7.31 -2.40 -1.92
CA PRO A 98 -7.62 -3.83 -1.95
C PRO A 98 -9.03 -4.14 -1.43
N HIS A 99 -9.58 -3.33 -0.52
CA HIS A 99 -10.96 -3.51 -0.05
C HIS A 99 -11.98 -3.11 -1.11
N LEU A 100 -11.78 -2.00 -1.82
CA LEU A 100 -12.64 -1.63 -2.95
C LEU A 100 -12.62 -2.70 -4.04
N ILE A 101 -11.43 -3.23 -4.36
CA ILE A 101 -11.30 -4.29 -5.36
C ILE A 101 -11.99 -5.56 -4.88
N ARG A 102 -11.86 -5.92 -3.60
CA ARG A 102 -12.55 -7.08 -3.04
C ARG A 102 -14.07 -6.95 -3.11
N LEU A 103 -14.60 -5.75 -2.90
CA LEU A 103 -16.05 -5.48 -3.01
C LEU A 103 -16.56 -5.59 -4.45
N LEU A 104 -15.72 -5.25 -5.44
CA LEU A 104 -16.10 -5.18 -6.85
C LEU A 104 -15.78 -6.46 -7.65
N TRP A 105 -14.68 -7.15 -7.34
CA TRP A 105 -14.18 -8.33 -8.07
C TRP A 105 -14.13 -9.63 -7.24
N GLY A 106 -14.48 -9.58 -5.95
CA GLY A 106 -14.50 -10.74 -5.06
C GLY A 106 -13.18 -11.03 -4.34
N GLY A 107 -13.10 -12.19 -3.67
CA GLY A 107 -12.02 -12.59 -2.75
C GLY A 107 -10.81 -13.30 -3.37
N ASP A 108 -10.66 -13.32 -4.69
CA ASP A 108 -9.58 -14.04 -5.37
C ASP A 108 -8.27 -13.22 -5.43
N TYR A 109 -7.24 -13.64 -4.67
CA TYR A 109 -5.93 -12.99 -4.62
C TYR A 109 -5.20 -12.94 -5.97
N ARG A 110 -5.48 -13.85 -6.90
CA ARG A 110 -4.91 -13.78 -8.27
C ARG A 110 -5.37 -12.52 -9.01
N ARG A 111 -6.54 -12.00 -8.67
CA ARG A 111 -7.10 -10.76 -9.23
C ARG A 111 -6.85 -9.57 -8.32
N ILE A 112 -7.03 -9.74 -7.01
CA ILE A 112 -6.87 -8.65 -6.03
C ILE A 112 -5.46 -8.08 -6.09
N LEU A 113 -4.41 -8.90 -6.14
CA LEU A 113 -3.03 -8.40 -6.13
C LEU A 113 -2.70 -7.49 -7.34
N PRO A 114 -2.88 -7.93 -8.60
CA PRO A 114 -2.57 -7.07 -9.76
C PRO A 114 -3.50 -5.86 -9.85
N LEU A 115 -4.80 -6.03 -9.55
CA LEU A 115 -5.73 -4.90 -9.56
C LEU A 115 -5.38 -3.90 -8.46
N SER A 116 -4.89 -4.34 -7.29
CA SER A 116 -4.53 -3.45 -6.18
C SER A 116 -3.26 -2.68 -6.49
N LEU A 117 -2.32 -3.30 -7.19
CA LEU A 117 -1.14 -2.62 -7.72
C LEU A 117 -1.55 -1.47 -8.64
N LEU A 118 -2.41 -1.75 -9.63
CA LEU A 118 -2.87 -0.74 -10.60
C LEU A 118 -3.75 0.32 -9.95
N GLY A 119 -4.73 -0.09 -9.14
CA GLY A 119 -5.63 0.81 -8.43
C GLY A 119 -4.88 1.72 -7.44
N GLY A 120 -3.84 1.20 -6.78
CA GLY A 120 -2.96 1.96 -5.90
C GLY A 120 -2.17 3.01 -6.66
N ALA A 121 -1.58 2.62 -7.80
CA ALA A 121 -0.86 3.55 -8.67
C ALA A 121 -1.77 4.66 -9.20
N ILE A 122 -2.99 4.32 -9.66
CA ILE A 122 -3.97 5.29 -10.16
C ILE A 122 -4.41 6.24 -9.04
N LEU A 123 -4.77 5.70 -7.86
CA LEU A 123 -5.20 6.53 -6.72
C LEU A 123 -4.09 7.49 -6.30
N LEU A 124 -2.86 7.02 -6.19
CA LEU A 124 -1.72 7.85 -5.81
C LEU A 124 -1.41 8.92 -6.86
N LEU A 125 -1.46 8.58 -8.15
CA LEU A 125 -1.24 9.54 -9.23
C LEU A 125 -2.28 10.67 -9.22
N LEU A 126 -3.56 10.32 -9.04
CA LEU A 126 -4.64 11.31 -8.91
C LEU A 126 -4.47 12.16 -7.65
N THR A 127 -4.05 11.54 -6.54
CA THR A 127 -3.82 12.25 -5.28
C THR A 127 -2.64 13.23 -5.40
N ASP A 128 -1.53 12.83 -6.03
CA ASP A 128 -0.38 13.71 -6.30
C ASP A 128 -0.76 14.88 -7.23
N ALA A 129 -1.55 14.62 -8.28
CA ALA A 129 -2.05 15.69 -9.15
C ALA A 129 -2.88 16.71 -8.36
N VAL A 130 -3.82 16.25 -7.51
CA VAL A 130 -4.62 17.13 -6.64
C VAL A 130 -3.74 17.87 -5.64
N ALA A 131 -2.74 17.20 -5.04
CA ALA A 131 -1.82 17.79 -4.08
C ALA A 131 -1.03 18.97 -4.66
N ARG A 132 -0.67 18.89 -5.95
CA ARG A 132 0.06 19.96 -6.68
C ARG A 132 -0.84 21.10 -7.11
N THR A 133 -2.11 20.83 -7.43
CA THR A 133 -3.01 21.86 -7.99
C THR A 133 -3.90 22.54 -6.96
N ALA A 134 -4.25 21.90 -5.84
CA ALA A 134 -5.27 22.39 -4.92
C ALA A 134 -4.90 23.70 -4.20
N MET A 135 -3.61 23.92 -3.90
CA MET A 135 -3.12 25.11 -3.19
C MET A 135 -1.87 25.71 -3.83
N ALA A 136 -1.72 25.59 -5.15
CA ALA A 136 -0.58 26.14 -5.88
C ALA A 136 -0.35 27.63 -5.53
N PRO A 137 0.89 28.06 -5.20
CA PRO A 137 2.16 27.35 -5.36
C PRO A 137 2.60 26.49 -4.15
N GLN A 138 1.79 26.38 -3.10
CA GLN A 138 2.09 25.52 -1.95
C GLN A 138 1.69 24.07 -2.24
N GLU A 139 2.64 23.14 -2.09
CA GLU A 139 2.39 21.72 -2.23
C GLU A 139 1.90 21.12 -0.91
N ILE A 140 0.77 20.41 -0.96
CA ILE A 140 0.23 19.67 0.19
C ILE A 140 0.88 18.28 0.23
N PRO A 141 1.37 17.81 1.39
CA PRO A 141 1.83 16.43 1.53
C PRO A 141 0.74 15.42 1.19
N ILE A 142 1.05 14.44 0.35
CA ILE A 142 0.10 13.45 -0.18
C ILE A 142 -0.53 12.65 0.96
N GLY A 143 0.23 12.36 2.02
CA GLY A 143 -0.26 11.63 3.19
C GLY A 143 -1.42 12.31 3.92
N ILE A 144 -1.53 13.64 3.84
CA ILE A 144 -2.68 14.36 4.41
C ILE A 144 -3.94 14.05 3.61
N ILE A 145 -3.85 14.13 2.28
CA ILE A 145 -4.98 13.90 1.37
C ILE A 145 -5.45 12.45 1.47
N THR A 146 -4.52 11.48 1.45
CA THR A 146 -4.89 10.07 1.59
C THR A 146 -5.50 9.76 2.96
N SER A 147 -5.08 10.43 4.03
CA SER A 147 -5.67 10.28 5.36
C SER A 147 -7.10 10.84 5.43
N LEU A 148 -7.35 11.98 4.79
CA LEU A 148 -8.69 12.56 4.68
C LEU A 148 -9.65 11.67 3.90
N MET A 149 -9.17 10.91 2.91
CA MET A 149 -9.97 9.92 2.20
C MET A 149 -10.14 8.61 3.01
N GLY A 150 -9.06 8.18 3.65
CA GLY A 150 -8.99 6.88 4.31
C GLY A 150 -9.73 6.78 5.62
N ALA A 151 -9.73 7.84 6.44
CA ALA A 151 -10.45 7.84 7.71
C ALA A 151 -11.98 7.67 7.53
N PRO A 152 -12.66 8.43 6.63
CA PRO A 152 -14.06 8.19 6.30
C PRO A 152 -14.32 6.79 5.72
N PHE A 153 -13.45 6.32 4.82
CA PHE A 153 -13.57 4.98 4.24
C PHE A 153 -13.50 3.89 5.31
N PHE A 154 -12.56 3.99 6.24
CA PHE A 154 -12.39 3.05 7.34
C PHE A 154 -13.60 3.05 8.29
N LEU A 155 -14.12 4.24 8.63
CA LEU A 155 -15.34 4.37 9.44
C LEU A 155 -16.55 3.75 8.76
N TRP A 156 -16.71 3.97 7.45
CA TRP A 156 -17.78 3.35 6.66
C TRP A 156 -17.66 1.81 6.66
N LEU A 157 -16.44 1.28 6.45
CA LEU A 157 -16.19 -0.17 6.48
C LEU A 157 -16.52 -0.78 7.85
N LEU A 158 -16.11 -0.12 8.94
CA LEU A 158 -16.39 -0.57 10.31
C LEU A 158 -17.90 -0.64 10.60
N ARG A 159 -18.67 0.35 10.13
CA ARG A 159 -20.14 0.35 10.26
C ARG A 159 -20.77 -0.81 9.49
N ARG A 160 -20.29 -1.10 8.28
CA ARG A 160 -20.80 -2.21 7.46
C ARG A 160 -20.49 -3.58 8.07
N SER A 161 -19.28 -3.79 8.59
CA SER A 161 -18.89 -5.06 9.22
C SER A 161 -19.71 -5.35 10.48
N LYS A 162 -19.97 -4.34 11.33
CA LYS A 162 -20.85 -4.53 12.50
C LYS A 162 -22.24 -5.01 12.11
N SER A 163 -22.80 -4.53 10.99
CA SER A 163 -24.14 -4.94 10.52
C SER A 163 -24.21 -6.41 10.07
N GLN A 164 -23.09 -7.04 9.70
CA GLN A 164 -23.07 -8.43 9.21
C GLN A 164 -22.92 -9.47 10.32
N ASN A 165 -22.46 -9.07 11.52
CA ASN A 165 -22.22 -9.97 12.67
C ASN A 165 -23.46 -10.18 13.57
N TYR A 166 -24.65 -9.72 13.15
CA TYR A 166 -25.91 -9.82 13.91
C TYR A 166 -26.87 -10.89 13.35
N TRP A 167 -26.36 -11.87 12.61
CA TRP A 167 -27.08 -13.07 12.16
C TRP A 167 -26.23 -14.31 12.41
#